data_AF-A0A937VVW1-F1
#
_entry.id   AF-A0A937VVW1-F1
#
_cell.length_a   1.000
_cell.length_b   1.000
_cell.length_c   1.000
_cell.angle_alpha   90.00
_cell.angle_beta   90.00
_cell.angle_gamma   90.00
#
_symmetry.space_group_name_H-M   'P 1'
#
loop_
_entity.id
_entity.type
_entity.pdbx_description
1 polymer ?
#
loop_
_entity_poly.entity_id
_entity_poly.type
_entity_poly.pdbx_seq_one_letter_code
_entity_poly.pdbx_strand_id
1 'polypeptide(L)'
;MTTSSHITNNYNPYNLIPERASSANEMSNEKIKKIALYTLGSVTVAAGAALIGLSCASVIAPGIAFVSIPLFVGAAVSFYYAHTTLDYNDAADVKKMRNQAANQSFSKIVETHGFDKTIQYKIQTLDEMSAKFKHEFRDKPCSTILHLKHRYFPKSTNTLSLRNIIELNLMSREEIQQKFKLELISLDLSSCSETFNAKALTDLFECNIIDTTLFNRITSIYRENSEASQSLSRTINQIREKYPRRQELLLKELDLEKDKVTAEADKQLRNLKELRNAETEMELSMRRRPKHGTEIQDFVQEQNARAFRDAVNNITSRPMEMAAIDFRDRQHRFIEDRKREILSLGTGKREQDLYIQELNTAKSEYRRGMQDLETRFSIIKNEI
;
A
#
# COMPACT_ATOMS: atom_id res chain seq x y z
N MET A 1 52.85 -20.52 19.86
CA MET A 1 53.39 -19.61 18.82
C MET A 1 52.50 -19.73 17.59
N THR A 2 51.50 -18.86 17.48
CA THR A 2 50.63 -18.72 16.31
C THR A 2 50.27 -17.25 16.25
N THR A 3 50.98 -16.52 15.39
CA THR A 3 50.81 -15.10 15.12
C THR A 3 49.56 -14.90 14.27
N SER A 4 48.50 -14.35 14.86
CA SER A 4 47.30 -13.91 14.14
C SER A 4 47.57 -12.51 13.57
N SER A 5 47.68 -12.41 12.26
CA SER A 5 47.82 -11.17 11.52
C SER A 5 46.47 -10.43 11.46
N HIS A 6 46.31 -9.40 12.28
CA HIS A 6 45.25 -8.41 12.10
C HIS A 6 45.53 -7.60 10.83
N ILE A 7 44.82 -7.92 9.75
CA ILE A 7 44.65 -7.02 8.61
C ILE A 7 43.47 -6.11 8.95
N THR A 8 43.75 -4.95 9.52
CA THR A 8 42.80 -3.83 9.54
C THR A 8 42.76 -3.21 8.15
N ASN A 9 41.88 -3.73 7.29
CA ASN A 9 41.51 -3.04 6.05
C ASN A 9 40.73 -1.78 6.43
N ASN A 10 41.44 -0.68 6.62
CA ASN A 10 40.89 0.64 6.83
C ASN A 10 40.47 1.22 5.46
N TYR A 11 39.50 0.56 4.81
CA TYR A 11 38.93 1.03 3.55
C TYR A 11 37.84 2.04 3.89
N ASN A 12 38.19 3.33 3.92
CA ASN A 12 37.22 4.41 3.97
C ASN A 12 36.83 4.78 2.52
N PRO A 13 35.69 4.31 1.98
CA PRO A 13 35.30 4.57 0.60
C PRO A 13 35.07 6.06 0.32
N TYR A 14 35.02 6.91 1.35
CA TYR A 14 34.81 8.35 1.25
C TYR A 14 36.09 9.18 1.17
N ASN A 15 37.28 8.55 1.25
CA ASN A 15 38.58 9.22 1.05
C ASN A 15 39.02 9.31 -0.42
N LEU A 16 38.21 8.84 -1.37
CA LEU A 16 38.43 9.11 -2.79
C LEU A 16 37.87 10.49 -3.12
N ILE A 17 38.64 11.52 -2.77
CA ILE A 17 38.56 12.80 -3.49
C ILE A 17 38.94 12.47 -4.94
N PRO A 18 38.07 12.66 -5.95
CA PRO A 18 38.52 12.63 -7.33
C PRO A 18 39.41 13.85 -7.51
N GLU A 19 40.72 13.62 -7.43
CA GLU A 19 41.72 14.62 -7.74
C GLU A 19 41.74 14.82 -9.26
N ARG A 20 41.41 16.06 -9.66
CA ARG A 20 41.60 16.69 -10.99
C ARG A 20 40.77 16.23 -12.18
N ALA A 21 39.82 17.12 -12.51
CA ALA A 21 39.77 17.90 -13.75
C ALA A 21 40.55 17.38 -14.98
N SER A 22 39.80 16.88 -15.96
CA SER A 22 40.10 16.84 -17.40
C SER A 22 38.85 16.24 -18.07
N SER A 23 37.88 17.02 -18.52
CA SER A 23 37.94 17.68 -19.83
C SER A 23 37.04 18.93 -19.86
N ALA A 24 37.51 19.95 -20.56
CA ALA A 24 36.64 21.00 -21.05
C ALA A 24 35.64 20.39 -22.06
N ASN A 25 34.38 20.80 -21.96
CA ASN A 25 33.30 20.62 -22.95
C ASN A 25 32.47 19.33 -23.01
N GLU A 26 32.50 18.42 -22.03
CA GLU A 26 31.38 17.46 -21.91
C GLU A 26 30.27 18.03 -21.03
N MET A 27 29.17 18.47 -21.66
CA MET A 27 27.94 18.79 -20.91
C MET A 27 27.48 17.52 -20.19
N SER A 28 27.25 17.62 -18.88
CA SER A 28 26.69 16.52 -18.10
C SER A 28 25.34 16.08 -18.69
N ASN A 29 25.02 14.79 -18.65
CA ASN A 29 23.73 14.28 -19.12
C ASN A 29 22.54 15.01 -18.48
N GLU A 30 22.68 15.44 -17.22
CA GLU A 30 21.66 16.24 -16.52
C GLU A 30 21.57 17.68 -17.05
N LYS A 31 22.69 18.30 -17.41
CA LYS A 31 22.70 19.61 -18.08
C LYS A 31 22.05 19.54 -19.45
N ILE A 32 22.34 18.49 -20.23
CA ILE A 32 21.69 18.24 -21.54
C ILE A 32 20.19 18.05 -21.34
N LYS A 33 19.77 17.25 -20.36
CA LYS A 33 18.37 17.02 -20.03
C LYS A 33 17.65 18.30 -19.59
N LYS A 34 18.30 19.12 -18.76
CA LYS A 34 17.79 20.42 -18.31
C LYS A 34 17.60 21.37 -19.49
N ILE A 35 18.60 21.50 -20.36
CA ILE A 35 18.52 22.32 -21.59
C ILE A 35 17.42 21.79 -22.52
N ALA A 36 17.31 20.47 -22.69
CA ALA A 36 16.27 19.85 -23.51
C ALA A 36 14.87 20.14 -22.97
N LEU A 37 14.67 20.06 -21.66
CA LEU A 37 13.39 20.38 -21.02
C LEU A 37 13.03 21.87 -21.11
N TYR A 38 14.00 22.79 -20.92
CA TYR A 38 13.77 24.22 -21.14
C TYR A 38 13.46 24.55 -22.59
N THR A 39 14.17 23.91 -23.54
CA THR A 39 13.93 24.08 -24.98
C THR A 39 12.54 23.56 -25.35
N LEU A 40 12.17 22.36 -24.86
CA LEU A 40 10.85 21.77 -25.09
C LEU A 40 9.74 22.65 -24.51
N GLY A 41 9.90 23.15 -23.28
CA GLY A 41 8.98 24.09 -22.65
C GLY A 41 8.84 25.39 -23.45
N SER A 42 9.94 25.94 -23.96
CA SER A 42 9.91 27.18 -24.74
C SER A 42 9.26 27.01 -26.10
N VAL A 43 9.54 25.89 -26.80
CA VAL A 43 8.93 25.56 -28.10
C VAL A 43 7.43 25.31 -27.95
N THR A 44 7.00 24.62 -26.89
CA THR A 44 5.58 24.36 -26.62
C THR A 44 4.81 25.65 -26.27
N VAL A 45 5.41 26.58 -25.50
CA VAL A 45 4.85 27.93 -25.29
C VAL A 45 4.75 28.70 -26.61
N ALA A 46 5.80 28.71 -27.43
CA ALA A 46 5.81 29.41 -28.71
C ALA A 46 4.74 28.87 -29.67
N ALA A 47 4.58 27.55 -29.75
CA ALA A 47 3.54 26.90 -30.56
C ALA A 47 2.13 27.23 -30.02
N GLY A 48 1.91 27.18 -28.71
CA GLY A 48 0.65 27.56 -28.08
C GLY A 48 0.27 29.02 -28.35
N ALA A 49 1.24 29.94 -28.19
CA ALA A 49 1.07 31.36 -28.47
C ALA A 49 0.81 31.64 -29.96
N ALA A 50 1.50 30.92 -30.86
CA ALA A 50 1.27 31.03 -32.31
C ALA A 50 -0.14 30.58 -32.71
N LEU A 51 -0.66 29.49 -32.13
CA LEU A 51 -2.03 29.05 -32.38
C LEU A 51 -3.07 30.08 -31.92
N ILE A 52 -2.86 30.71 -30.76
CA ILE A 52 -3.72 31.80 -30.29
C ILE A 52 -3.62 32.99 -31.25
N GLY A 53 -2.41 33.39 -31.63
CA GLY A 53 -2.18 34.51 -32.56
C GLY A 53 -2.83 34.29 -33.93
N LEU A 54 -2.68 33.10 -34.51
CA LEU A 54 -3.32 32.72 -35.77
C LEU A 54 -4.84 32.70 -35.67
N SER A 55 -5.39 32.28 -34.53
CA SER A 55 -6.83 32.33 -34.30
C SER A 55 -7.33 33.77 -34.16
N CYS A 56 -6.60 34.65 -33.47
CA CYS A 56 -6.94 36.07 -33.36
C CYS A 56 -6.87 36.79 -34.72
N ALA A 57 -5.91 36.39 -35.57
CA ALA A 57 -5.79 36.88 -36.93
C ALA A 57 -6.80 36.24 -37.91
N SER A 58 -7.70 35.37 -37.42
CA SER A 58 -8.71 34.65 -38.23
C SER A 58 -8.13 33.76 -39.33
N VAL A 59 -6.87 33.34 -39.20
CA VAL A 59 -6.20 32.41 -40.13
C VAL A 59 -6.63 30.98 -39.86
N ILE A 60 -6.97 30.64 -38.62
CA ILE A 60 -7.48 29.33 -38.21
C ILE A 60 -8.77 29.47 -37.39
N ALA A 61 -9.58 28.40 -37.37
CA ALA A 61 -10.81 28.38 -36.59
C ALA A 61 -10.54 28.49 -35.08
N PRO A 62 -11.37 29.22 -34.30
CA PRO A 62 -11.23 29.34 -32.85
C PRO A 62 -11.20 28.00 -32.11
N GLY A 63 -11.86 26.97 -32.65
CA GLY A 63 -11.83 25.61 -32.11
C GLY A 63 -10.42 25.00 -32.06
N ILE A 64 -9.53 25.37 -32.99
CA ILE A 64 -8.15 24.87 -33.04
C ILE A 64 -7.29 25.56 -31.96
N ALA A 65 -7.64 26.78 -31.55
CA ALA A 65 -6.94 27.49 -30.48
C ALA A 65 -7.03 26.76 -29.13
N PHE A 66 -8.03 25.91 -28.89
CA PHE A 66 -8.11 25.09 -27.67
C PHE A 66 -6.95 24.08 -27.53
N VAL A 67 -6.27 23.74 -28.62
CA VAL A 67 -5.04 22.91 -28.59
C VAL A 67 -3.88 23.64 -27.88
N SER A 68 -3.94 24.96 -27.74
CA SER A 68 -2.95 25.72 -26.96
C SER A 68 -2.96 25.39 -25.47
N ILE A 69 -4.12 25.02 -24.90
CA ILE A 69 -4.26 24.69 -23.47
C ILE A 69 -3.38 23.48 -23.08
N PRO A 70 -3.49 22.30 -23.72
CA PRO A 70 -2.61 21.18 -23.39
C PRO A 70 -1.13 21.48 -23.70
N LEU A 71 -0.82 22.35 -24.67
CA LEU A 71 0.56 22.79 -24.94
C LEU A 71 1.13 23.63 -23.78
N PHE A 72 0.36 24.57 -23.22
CA PHE A 72 0.79 25.32 -22.04
C PHE A 72 0.92 24.45 -20.79
N VAL A 73 0.02 23.48 -20.60
CA VAL A 73 0.16 22.50 -19.51
C VAL A 73 1.43 21.67 -19.69
N GLY A 74 1.69 21.18 -20.91
CA GLY A 74 2.92 20.44 -21.23
C GLY A 74 4.20 21.29 -21.03
N ALA A 75 4.14 22.59 -21.35
CA ALA A 75 5.23 23.52 -21.10
C ALA A 75 5.48 23.73 -19.60
N ALA A 76 4.42 23.97 -18.83
CA ALA A 76 4.51 24.14 -17.37
C ALA A 76 5.11 22.90 -16.70
N VAL A 77 4.69 21.70 -17.14
CA VAL A 77 5.28 20.43 -16.68
C VAL A 77 6.75 20.34 -17.07
N SER A 78 7.12 20.70 -18.30
CA SER A 78 8.52 20.66 -18.78
C SER A 78 9.42 21.60 -17.98
N PHE A 79 8.97 22.84 -17.72
CA PHE A 79 9.70 23.79 -16.89
C PHE A 79 9.78 23.36 -15.42
N TYR A 80 8.70 22.81 -14.87
CA TYR A 80 8.71 22.26 -13.52
C TYR A 80 9.76 21.15 -13.40
N TYR A 81 9.78 20.19 -14.33
CA TYR A 81 10.79 19.14 -14.34
C TYR A 81 12.20 19.71 -14.52
N ALA A 82 12.40 20.66 -15.45
CA ALA A 82 13.68 21.32 -15.67
C ALA A 82 14.23 22.04 -14.43
N HIS A 83 13.34 22.62 -13.63
CA HIS A 83 13.68 23.26 -12.36
C HIS A 83 13.99 22.25 -11.24
N THR A 84 13.38 21.07 -11.27
CA THR A 84 13.61 20.01 -10.28
C THR A 84 14.81 19.12 -10.61
N THR A 85 15.32 19.13 -11.85
CA THR A 85 16.54 18.39 -12.21
C THR A 85 17.75 19.00 -11.51
N LEU A 86 18.38 18.22 -10.64
CA LEU A 86 19.55 18.61 -9.87
C LEU A 86 20.82 18.28 -10.68
N ASP A 87 21.59 19.31 -11.07
CA ASP A 87 22.91 19.12 -11.66
C ASP A 87 23.97 19.22 -10.57
N TYR A 88 24.52 18.08 -10.17
CA TYR A 88 25.56 17.99 -9.14
C TYR A 88 26.93 18.43 -9.66
N ASN A 89 27.10 18.59 -10.98
CA ASN A 89 28.36 19.02 -11.59
C ASN A 89 28.45 20.55 -11.78
N ASP A 90 27.35 21.30 -11.58
CA ASP A 90 27.34 22.76 -11.64
C ASP A 90 27.57 23.37 -10.25
N ALA A 91 28.64 24.17 -10.13
CA ALA A 91 29.02 24.83 -8.88
C ALA A 91 27.94 25.80 -8.36
N ALA A 92 27.17 26.44 -9.25
CA ALA A 92 26.09 27.34 -8.85
C ALA A 92 24.91 26.57 -8.24
N ASP A 93 24.51 25.46 -8.87
CA ASP A 93 23.46 24.58 -8.37
C ASP A 93 23.90 23.90 -7.05
N VAL A 94 25.14 23.42 -6.94
CA VAL A 94 25.66 22.86 -5.66
C VAL A 94 25.68 23.91 -4.54
N LYS A 95 26.03 25.17 -4.82
CA LYS A 95 25.95 26.26 -3.83
C LYS A 95 24.51 26.49 -3.36
N LYS A 96 23.54 26.44 -4.28
CA LYS A 96 22.12 26.53 -3.95
C LYS A 96 21.66 25.34 -3.11
N MET A 97 22.07 24.12 -3.45
CA MET A 97 21.76 22.91 -2.69
C MET A 97 22.36 22.98 -1.28
N ARG A 98 23.60 23.46 -1.11
CA ARG A 98 24.23 23.67 0.21
C ARG A 98 23.42 24.63 1.08
N ASN A 99 23.01 25.77 0.52
CA ASN A 99 22.19 26.76 1.25
C ASN A 99 20.83 26.19 1.65
N GLN A 100 20.22 25.36 0.80
CA GLN A 100 18.96 24.68 1.12
C GLN A 100 19.16 23.62 2.20
N ALA A 101 20.18 22.78 2.08
CA ALA A 101 20.49 21.71 3.02
C ALA A 101 20.84 22.23 4.42
N ALA A 102 21.47 23.41 4.53
CA ALA A 102 21.81 24.01 5.82
C ALA A 102 20.60 24.12 6.77
N ASN A 103 19.42 24.43 6.23
CA ASN A 103 18.19 24.61 7.02
C ASN A 103 17.25 23.38 7.02
N GLN A 104 17.66 22.27 6.42
CA GLN A 104 16.87 21.04 6.35
C GLN A 104 17.27 20.04 7.44
N SER A 105 16.34 19.15 7.80
CA SER A 105 16.63 18.00 8.66
C SER A 105 17.46 16.95 7.92
N PHE A 106 18.09 16.02 8.66
CA PHE A 106 18.88 14.95 8.07
C PHE A 106 18.03 14.13 7.09
N SER A 107 16.84 13.71 7.50
CA SER A 107 15.96 12.88 6.66
C SER A 107 15.58 13.59 5.37
N LYS A 108 15.34 14.92 5.42
CA LYS A 108 14.96 15.68 4.23
C LYS A 108 16.11 15.84 3.24
N ILE A 109 17.33 16.04 3.74
CA ILE A 109 18.54 16.12 2.92
C ILE A 109 18.77 14.78 2.21
N VAL A 110 18.68 13.67 2.94
CA VAL A 110 18.89 12.33 2.38
C VAL A 110 17.79 11.96 1.40
N GLU A 111 16.53 12.34 1.65
CA GLU A 111 15.43 12.14 0.70
C GLU A 111 15.63 12.93 -0.61
N THR A 112 16.10 14.18 -0.49
CA THR A 112 16.21 15.10 -1.63
C THR A 112 17.44 14.81 -2.48
N HIS A 113 18.58 14.52 -1.84
CA HIS A 113 19.87 14.41 -2.51
C HIS A 113 20.48 13.01 -2.46
N GLY A 114 20.08 12.16 -1.51
CA GLY A 114 20.79 10.93 -1.17
C GLY A 114 22.02 11.20 -0.29
N PHE A 115 22.33 10.27 0.61
CA PHE A 115 23.44 10.43 1.56
C PHE A 115 24.79 10.54 0.84
N ASP A 116 25.11 9.59 -0.05
CA ASP A 116 26.42 9.54 -0.72
C ASP A 116 26.67 10.77 -1.59
N LYS A 117 25.67 11.22 -2.36
CA LYS A 117 25.80 12.42 -3.20
C LYS A 117 25.99 13.68 -2.35
N THR A 118 25.33 13.76 -1.20
CA THR A 118 25.48 14.89 -0.27
C THR A 118 26.94 15.04 0.17
N ILE A 119 27.58 13.92 0.53
CA ILE A 119 28.99 13.90 0.94
C ILE A 119 29.93 14.09 -0.27
N GLN A 120 29.73 13.32 -1.34
CA GLN A 120 30.57 13.34 -2.55
C GLN A 120 30.69 14.74 -3.17
N TYR A 121 29.56 15.45 -3.28
CA TYR A 121 29.51 16.79 -3.85
C TYR A 121 29.67 17.91 -2.80
N LYS A 122 30.01 17.56 -1.56
CA LYS A 122 30.21 18.50 -0.44
C LYS A 122 29.03 19.46 -0.25
N ILE A 123 27.79 18.97 -0.42
CA ILE A 123 26.57 19.73 -0.15
C ILE A 123 26.47 19.98 1.37
N GLN A 124 26.80 18.96 2.15
CA GLN A 124 27.09 19.03 3.58
C GLN A 124 28.31 18.16 3.85
N THR A 125 29.11 18.54 4.84
CA THR A 125 30.21 17.71 5.35
C THR A 125 29.68 16.53 6.15
N LEU A 126 30.52 15.50 6.35
CA LEU A 126 30.15 14.35 7.17
C LEU A 126 29.83 14.77 8.62
N ASP A 127 30.57 15.73 9.16
CA ASP A 127 30.35 16.25 10.52
C ASP A 127 29.02 16.99 10.64
N GLU A 128 28.66 17.83 9.65
CA GLU A 128 27.35 18.49 9.61
C GLU A 128 26.20 17.48 9.49
N MET A 129 26.36 16.45 8.67
CA MET A 129 25.39 15.37 8.52
C MET A 129 25.26 14.54 9.81
N SER A 130 26.38 14.25 10.49
CA SER A 130 26.40 13.56 11.79
C SER A 130 25.70 14.39 12.86
N ALA A 131 25.97 15.70 12.94
CA ALA A 131 25.31 16.59 13.88
C ALA A 131 23.78 16.65 13.65
N LYS A 132 23.34 16.76 12.39
CA LYS A 132 21.92 16.73 12.04
C LYS A 132 21.28 15.38 12.34
N PHE A 133 21.97 14.27 12.07
CA PHE A 133 21.51 12.92 12.41
C PHE A 133 21.31 12.78 13.92
N LYS A 134 22.33 13.11 14.71
CA LYS A 134 22.27 13.05 16.18
C LYS A 134 21.15 13.92 16.72
N HIS A 135 20.96 15.13 16.17
CA HIS A 135 19.87 16.01 16.59
C HIS A 135 18.49 15.42 16.29
N GLU A 136 18.27 14.88 15.09
CA GLU A 136 16.98 14.33 14.67
C GLU A 136 16.62 13.00 15.37
N PHE A 137 17.62 12.15 15.62
CA PHE A 137 17.44 10.80 16.17
C PHE A 137 17.75 10.67 17.67
N ARG A 138 18.07 11.78 18.36
CA ARG A 138 18.43 11.79 19.80
C ARG A 138 17.40 11.07 20.66
N ASP A 139 16.13 11.39 20.50
CA ASP A 139 15.04 10.88 21.34
C ASP A 139 14.20 9.81 20.63
N LYS A 140 14.72 9.26 19.51
CA LYS A 140 14.04 8.21 18.75
C LYS A 140 14.42 6.81 19.24
N PRO A 141 13.48 5.86 19.20
CA PRO A 141 13.76 4.47 19.57
C PRO A 141 14.71 3.81 18.57
N CYS A 142 15.38 2.73 19.00
CA CYS A 142 16.33 1.97 18.18
C CYS A 142 15.67 1.43 16.91
N SER A 143 14.43 0.96 17.00
CA SER A 143 13.64 0.49 15.86
C SER A 143 13.50 1.52 14.74
N THR A 144 13.40 2.81 15.09
CA THR A 144 13.35 3.87 14.07
C THR A 144 14.65 3.97 13.29
N ILE A 145 15.79 3.71 13.95
CA ILE A 145 17.12 3.69 13.35
C ILE A 145 17.28 2.44 12.46
N LEU A 146 16.86 1.27 12.94
CA LEU A 146 16.91 0.01 12.19
C LEU A 146 16.02 0.04 10.94
N HIS A 147 14.85 0.66 11.04
CA HIS A 147 13.87 0.73 9.97
C HIS A 147 13.97 1.99 9.10
N LEU A 148 15.05 2.77 9.23
CA LEU A 148 15.29 3.99 8.43
C LEU A 148 15.07 3.76 6.94
N LYS A 149 15.60 2.64 6.44
CA LYS A 149 15.48 2.19 5.04
C LYS A 149 14.01 2.11 4.59
N HIS A 150 13.16 1.52 5.41
CA HIS A 150 11.76 1.23 5.05
C HIS A 150 10.83 2.41 5.30
N ARG A 151 11.11 3.22 6.33
CA ARG A 151 10.21 4.29 6.77
C ARG A 151 10.43 5.62 6.04
N TYR A 152 11.66 5.93 5.66
CA TYR A 152 12.01 7.23 5.08
C TYR A 152 12.55 7.15 3.65
N PHE A 153 12.98 5.97 3.17
CA PHE A 153 13.71 5.85 1.90
C PHE A 153 13.23 4.70 0.99
N PRO A 154 11.93 4.58 0.66
CA PRO A 154 11.43 3.47 -0.15
C PRO A 154 11.94 3.45 -1.61
N LYS A 155 12.56 4.54 -2.10
CA LYS A 155 13.00 4.71 -3.50
C LYS A 155 14.51 4.95 -3.69
N SER A 156 15.30 5.05 -2.61
CA SER A 156 16.75 5.27 -2.73
C SER A 156 17.50 3.94 -2.90
N THR A 157 18.32 3.82 -3.93
CA THR A 157 19.20 2.65 -4.15
C THR A 157 20.32 2.55 -3.13
N ASN A 158 20.66 3.66 -2.46
CA ASN A 158 21.73 3.73 -1.48
C ASN A 158 21.11 3.96 -0.10
N THR A 159 20.92 2.85 0.62
CA THR A 159 20.22 2.84 1.90
C THR A 159 21.23 2.87 3.05
N LEU A 160 21.06 3.83 3.95
CA LEU A 160 21.80 3.91 5.20
C LEU A 160 21.49 2.65 6.04
N SER A 161 22.41 1.69 6.06
CA SER A 161 22.31 0.50 6.91
C SER A 161 22.81 0.80 8.32
N LEU A 162 22.50 -0.07 9.29
CA LEU A 162 23.04 0.05 10.65
C LEU A 162 24.58 0.06 10.65
N ARG A 163 25.19 -0.76 9.81
CA ARG A 163 26.65 -0.80 9.62
C ARG A 163 27.18 0.56 9.15
N ASN A 164 26.54 1.17 8.15
CA ASN A 164 26.97 2.48 7.63
C ASN A 164 26.84 3.57 8.70
N ILE A 165 25.79 3.53 9.55
CA ILE A 165 25.61 4.49 10.65
C ILE A 165 26.79 4.46 11.62
N ILE A 166 27.29 3.26 11.93
CA ILE A 166 28.41 3.06 12.84
C ILE A 166 29.73 3.43 12.16
N GLU A 167 29.99 2.91 10.96
CA GLU A 167 31.24 3.15 10.21
C GLU A 167 31.44 4.63 9.88
N LEU A 168 30.36 5.36 9.61
CA LEU A 168 30.37 6.79 9.33
C LEU A 168 30.31 7.66 10.57
N ASN A 169 30.34 7.06 11.77
CA ASN A 169 30.28 7.76 13.06
C ASN A 169 29.06 8.71 13.17
N LEU A 170 27.93 8.33 12.56
CA LEU A 170 26.66 9.03 12.71
C LEU A 170 26.06 8.77 14.10
N MET A 171 26.24 7.55 14.60
CA MET A 171 25.94 7.17 15.98
C MET A 171 26.90 6.07 16.43
N SER A 172 27.37 6.17 17.67
CA SER A 172 28.27 5.17 18.25
C SER A 172 27.55 3.85 18.52
N ARG A 173 28.33 2.78 18.61
CA ARG A 173 27.82 1.44 18.93
C ARG A 173 27.12 1.45 20.30
N GLU A 174 27.73 2.14 21.25
CA GLU A 174 27.27 2.25 22.63
C GLU A 174 25.92 2.99 22.71
N GLU A 175 25.74 4.07 21.95
CA GLU A 175 24.46 4.79 21.87
C GLU A 175 23.34 3.92 21.30
N ILE A 176 23.62 3.18 20.23
CA ILE A 176 22.64 2.26 19.61
C ILE A 176 22.30 1.14 20.59
N GLN A 177 23.29 0.59 21.28
CA GLN A 177 23.10 -0.45 22.29
C GLN A 177 22.21 0.05 23.44
N GLN A 178 22.48 1.24 23.99
CA GLN A 178 21.64 1.83 25.04
C GLN A 178 20.19 2.03 24.57
N LYS A 179 20.00 2.54 23.35
CA LYS A 179 18.65 2.68 22.76
C LYS A 179 17.94 1.35 22.59
N PHE A 180 18.66 0.32 22.14
CA PHE A 180 18.11 -1.03 22.00
C PHE A 180 17.65 -1.57 23.36
N LYS A 181 18.50 -1.47 24.39
CA LYS A 181 18.16 -1.93 25.74
C LYS A 181 16.91 -1.23 26.29
N LEU A 182 16.87 0.10 26.22
CA LEU A 182 15.74 0.90 26.70
C LEU A 182 14.43 0.53 25.98
N GLU A 183 14.49 0.36 24.67
CA GLU A 183 13.31 -0.03 23.89
C GLU A 183 12.88 -1.46 24.20
N LEU A 184 13.82 -2.41 24.30
CA LEU A 184 13.54 -3.80 24.62
C LEU A 184 12.82 -3.95 25.97
N ILE A 185 13.23 -3.21 26.99
CA ILE A 185 12.59 -3.21 28.31
C ILE A 185 11.11 -2.78 28.18
N SER A 186 10.83 -1.80 27.33
CA SER A 186 9.49 -1.23 27.15
C SER A 186 8.50 -2.11 26.36
N LEU A 187 8.98 -3.06 25.54
CA LEU A 187 8.14 -3.83 24.62
C LEU A 187 7.67 -5.15 25.22
N ASP A 188 6.40 -5.53 25.08
CA ASP A 188 5.98 -6.92 25.35
C ASP A 188 6.52 -7.90 24.28
N LEU A 189 6.37 -9.20 24.50
CA LEU A 189 6.94 -10.21 23.60
C LEU A 189 6.39 -10.08 22.17
N SER A 190 5.09 -9.84 22.03
CA SER A 190 4.42 -9.69 20.74
C SER A 190 4.96 -8.47 19.98
N SER A 191 4.96 -7.30 20.62
CA SER A 191 5.46 -6.04 20.07
C SER A 191 6.96 -6.10 19.77
N CYS A 192 7.72 -6.82 20.60
CA CYS A 192 9.15 -7.03 20.39
C CYS A 192 9.41 -7.81 19.10
N SER A 193 8.62 -8.86 18.84
CA SER A 193 8.76 -9.67 17.62
C SER A 193 8.45 -8.89 16.33
N GLU A 194 7.51 -7.95 16.40
CA GLU A 194 7.19 -7.05 15.28
C GLU A 194 8.26 -5.97 15.09
N THR A 195 8.71 -5.38 16.20
CA THR A 195 9.65 -4.25 16.20
C THR A 195 11.07 -4.68 15.83
N PHE A 196 11.55 -5.74 16.45
CA PHE A 196 12.87 -6.34 16.22
C PHE A 196 12.70 -7.68 15.49
N ASN A 197 12.22 -7.65 14.26
CA ASN A 197 12.09 -8.87 13.45
C ASN A 197 13.46 -9.58 13.24
N ALA A 198 13.42 -10.79 12.67
CA ALA A 198 14.62 -11.61 12.47
C ALA A 198 15.76 -10.85 11.75
N LYS A 199 15.44 -10.04 10.75
CA LYS A 199 16.43 -9.23 10.04
C LYS A 199 17.04 -8.15 10.93
N ALA A 200 16.21 -7.42 11.68
CA ALA A 200 16.67 -6.38 12.59
C ALA A 200 17.57 -6.95 13.70
N LEU A 201 17.24 -8.12 14.25
CA LEU A 201 18.11 -8.81 15.22
C LEU A 201 19.43 -9.27 14.61
N THR A 202 19.41 -9.79 13.38
CA THR A 202 20.65 -10.15 12.66
C THR A 202 21.52 -8.91 12.43
N ASP A 203 20.94 -7.79 11.99
CA ASP A 203 21.68 -6.54 11.77
C ASP A 203 22.33 -6.04 13.08
N LEU A 204 21.61 -6.12 14.21
CA LEU A 204 22.13 -5.80 15.54
C LEU A 204 23.27 -6.72 15.97
N PHE A 205 23.16 -8.03 15.69
CA PHE A 205 24.20 -9.01 16.00
C PHE A 205 25.46 -8.81 15.14
N GLU A 206 25.31 -8.66 13.83
CA GLU A 206 26.42 -8.41 12.90
C GLU A 206 27.18 -7.12 13.21
N CYS A 207 26.49 -6.11 13.76
CA CYS A 207 27.10 -4.85 14.18
C CYS A 207 27.70 -4.91 15.60
N ASN A 208 27.66 -6.07 16.26
CA ASN A 208 28.08 -6.30 17.64
C ASN A 208 27.35 -5.39 18.66
N ILE A 209 26.08 -5.07 18.41
CA ILE A 209 25.22 -4.32 19.36
C ILE A 209 24.72 -5.23 20.48
N ILE A 210 24.40 -6.47 20.11
CA ILE A 210 23.98 -7.53 21.01
C ILE A 210 24.98 -8.67 20.94
N ASP A 211 25.19 -9.35 22.07
CA ASP A 211 26.05 -10.52 22.11
C ASP A 211 25.34 -11.77 21.60
N THR A 212 26.12 -12.83 21.38
CA THR A 212 25.63 -14.13 20.91
C THR A 212 24.60 -14.74 21.86
N THR A 213 24.78 -14.55 23.17
CA THR A 213 23.91 -15.13 24.20
C THR A 213 22.51 -14.51 24.15
N LEU A 214 22.43 -13.18 24.11
CA LEU A 214 21.20 -12.42 24.02
C LEU A 214 20.50 -12.66 22.68
N PHE A 215 21.25 -12.64 21.58
CA PHE A 215 20.72 -12.95 20.25
C PHE A 215 20.06 -14.34 20.22
N ASN A 216 20.75 -15.37 20.72
CA ASN A 216 20.24 -16.74 20.74
C ASN A 216 19.00 -16.87 21.64
N ARG A 217 18.99 -16.20 22.80
CA ARG A 217 17.84 -16.24 23.72
C ARG A 217 16.60 -15.60 23.12
N ILE A 218 16.70 -14.38 22.57
CA ILE A 218 15.57 -13.70 21.91
C ILE A 218 15.08 -14.53 20.72
N THR A 219 16.01 -15.00 19.88
CA THR A 219 15.67 -15.80 18.69
C THR A 219 14.99 -17.12 19.05
N SER A 220 15.42 -17.81 20.12
CA SER A 220 14.77 -19.03 20.60
C SER A 220 13.33 -18.76 21.02
N ILE A 221 13.10 -17.71 21.83
CA ILE A 221 11.75 -17.33 22.27
C ILE A 221 10.86 -17.00 21.07
N TYR A 222 11.38 -16.29 20.07
CA TYR A 222 10.62 -15.97 18.87
C TYR A 222 10.26 -17.19 18.04
N ARG A 223 11.22 -18.11 17.87
CA ARG A 223 10.97 -19.37 17.18
C ARG A 223 9.89 -20.17 17.90
N GLU A 224 10.00 -20.32 19.21
CA GLU A 224 9.03 -21.04 20.04
C GLU A 224 7.64 -20.37 20.01
N ASN A 225 7.57 -19.03 20.04
CA ASN A 225 6.31 -18.29 19.88
C ASN A 225 5.68 -18.54 18.49
N SER A 226 6.48 -18.50 17.42
CA SER A 226 6.01 -18.79 16.06
C SER A 226 5.52 -20.23 15.93
N GLU A 227 6.24 -21.19 16.48
CA GLU A 227 5.85 -22.61 16.51
C GLU A 227 4.55 -22.83 17.29
N ALA A 228 4.40 -22.20 18.45
CA ALA A 228 3.19 -22.26 19.26
C ALA A 228 1.98 -21.66 18.52
N SER A 229 2.16 -20.52 17.86
CA SER A 229 1.11 -19.86 17.08
C SER A 229 0.70 -20.68 15.85
N GLN A 230 1.66 -21.29 15.15
CA GLN A 230 1.38 -22.21 14.05
C GLN A 230 0.68 -23.48 14.53
N SER A 231 1.12 -24.05 15.65
CA SER A 231 0.50 -25.23 16.26
C SER A 231 -0.96 -24.95 16.62
N LEU A 232 -1.24 -23.84 17.32
CA LEU A 232 -2.60 -23.42 17.63
C LEU A 232 -3.45 -23.26 16.36
N SER A 233 -2.90 -22.65 15.31
CA SER A 233 -3.60 -22.47 14.04
C SER A 233 -3.97 -23.81 13.39
N ARG A 234 -3.08 -24.79 13.42
CA ARG A 234 -3.35 -26.17 12.93
C ARG A 234 -4.43 -26.85 13.78
N THR A 235 -4.33 -26.76 15.11
CA THR A 235 -5.33 -27.33 16.03
C THR A 235 -6.70 -26.70 15.82
N ILE A 236 -6.79 -25.38 15.66
CA ILE A 236 -8.06 -24.69 15.36
C ILE A 236 -8.67 -25.21 14.06
N ASN A 237 -7.86 -25.40 13.02
CA ASN A 237 -8.36 -25.93 11.74
C ASN A 237 -8.84 -27.39 11.88
N GLN A 238 -8.11 -28.24 12.59
CA GLN A 238 -8.54 -29.61 12.89
C GLN A 238 -9.86 -29.65 13.68
N ILE A 239 -10.01 -28.79 14.68
CA ILE A 239 -11.25 -28.64 15.44
C ILE A 239 -12.39 -28.18 14.51
N ARG A 240 -12.14 -27.23 13.60
CA ARG A 240 -13.15 -26.76 12.63
C ARG A 240 -13.61 -27.86 11.68
N GLU A 241 -12.70 -28.72 11.22
CA GLU A 241 -12.99 -29.85 10.33
C GLU A 241 -13.73 -30.98 11.06
N LYS A 242 -13.41 -31.19 12.34
CA LYS A 242 -14.05 -32.21 13.20
C LYS A 242 -15.53 -31.93 13.49
N TYR A 243 -15.94 -30.66 13.50
CA TYR A 243 -17.32 -30.23 13.81
C TYR A 243 -17.98 -29.48 12.63
N PRO A 244 -18.26 -30.16 11.50
CA PRO A 244 -18.80 -29.54 10.29
C PRO A 244 -20.29 -29.18 10.41
N ARG A 245 -21.05 -29.81 11.31
CA ARG A 245 -22.50 -29.57 11.47
C ARG A 245 -22.81 -28.76 12.74
N ARG A 246 -21.84 -27.98 13.22
CA ARG A 246 -22.04 -27.09 14.36
C ARG A 246 -23.12 -26.06 14.05
N GLN A 247 -23.95 -25.75 15.05
CA GLN A 247 -25.14 -24.90 14.91
C GLN A 247 -24.84 -23.56 14.23
N GLU A 248 -23.69 -22.94 14.53
CA GLU A 248 -23.26 -21.68 13.90
C GLU A 248 -23.13 -21.80 12.37
N LEU A 249 -22.59 -22.92 11.86
CA LEU A 249 -22.44 -23.13 10.42
C LEU A 249 -23.79 -23.33 9.74
N LEU A 250 -24.67 -24.14 10.34
CA LEU A 250 -26.00 -24.39 9.81
C LEU A 250 -26.81 -23.08 9.70
N LEU A 251 -26.70 -22.21 10.71
CA LEU A 251 -27.33 -20.89 10.67
C LEU A 251 -26.72 -19.99 9.59
N LYS A 252 -25.39 -19.98 9.44
CA LYS A 252 -24.70 -19.23 8.38
C LYS A 252 -25.06 -19.72 6.97
N GLU A 253 -25.22 -21.02 6.78
CA GLU A 253 -25.68 -21.59 5.50
C GLU A 253 -27.08 -21.10 5.14
N LEU A 254 -27.99 -21.03 6.13
CA LEU A 254 -29.33 -20.49 5.94
C LEU A 254 -29.33 -18.97 5.68
N ASP A 255 -28.44 -18.22 6.30
CA ASP A 255 -28.25 -16.79 5.97
C ASP A 255 -27.74 -16.61 4.53
N LEU A 256 -26.77 -17.42 4.10
CA LEU A 256 -26.26 -17.39 2.73
C LEU A 256 -27.35 -17.79 1.72
N GLU A 257 -28.21 -18.75 2.06
CA GLU A 257 -29.36 -19.15 1.24
C GLU A 257 -30.36 -18.00 1.13
N LYS A 258 -30.64 -17.29 2.23
CA LYS A 258 -31.50 -16.09 2.25
C LYS A 258 -30.96 -14.98 1.35
N ASP A 259 -29.65 -14.74 1.40
CA ASP A 259 -28.99 -13.74 0.55
C ASP A 259 -29.08 -14.12 -0.93
N LYS A 260 -28.87 -15.40 -1.27
CA LYS A 260 -29.03 -15.90 -2.65
C LYS A 260 -30.46 -15.74 -3.16
N VAL A 261 -31.45 -16.12 -2.35
CA VAL A 261 -32.88 -15.94 -2.68
C VAL A 261 -33.20 -14.46 -2.93
N THR A 262 -32.66 -13.58 -2.09
CA THR A 262 -32.87 -12.12 -2.23
C THR A 262 -32.23 -11.60 -3.51
N ALA A 263 -30.97 -11.97 -3.78
CA ALA A 263 -30.25 -11.56 -4.97
C ALA A 263 -30.93 -12.04 -6.27
N GLU A 264 -31.46 -13.26 -6.29
CA GLU A 264 -32.18 -13.80 -7.45
C GLU A 264 -33.52 -13.10 -7.64
N ALA A 265 -34.28 -12.85 -6.57
CA ALA A 265 -35.52 -12.08 -6.66
C ALA A 265 -35.29 -10.64 -7.14
N ASP A 266 -34.24 -9.98 -6.64
CA ASP A 266 -33.88 -8.62 -7.08
C ASP A 266 -33.37 -8.60 -8.53
N LYS A 267 -32.69 -9.65 -8.98
CA LYS A 267 -32.31 -9.83 -10.39
C LYS A 267 -33.55 -10.00 -11.27
N GLN A 268 -34.51 -10.83 -10.89
CA GLN A 268 -35.76 -10.99 -11.62
C GLN A 268 -36.54 -9.67 -11.68
N LEU A 269 -36.62 -8.93 -10.56
CA LEU A 269 -37.29 -7.64 -10.51
C LEU A 269 -36.59 -6.58 -11.37
N ARG A 270 -35.25 -6.58 -11.41
CA ARG A 270 -34.49 -5.70 -12.32
C ARG A 270 -34.77 -6.02 -13.79
N ASN A 271 -34.74 -7.30 -14.17
CA ASN A 271 -35.05 -7.71 -15.54
C ASN A 271 -36.47 -7.27 -15.96
N LEU A 272 -37.46 -7.40 -15.06
CA LEU A 272 -38.83 -6.93 -15.31
C LEU A 272 -38.89 -5.41 -15.49
N LYS A 273 -38.15 -4.64 -14.67
CA LYS A 273 -38.04 -3.18 -14.81
C LYS A 273 -37.34 -2.75 -16.09
N GLU A 274 -36.28 -3.44 -16.48
CA GLU A 274 -35.56 -3.17 -17.74
C GLU A 274 -36.45 -3.42 -18.96
N LEU A 275 -37.21 -4.51 -18.97
CA LEU A 275 -38.20 -4.79 -20.02
C LEU A 275 -39.25 -3.67 -20.13
N ARG A 276 -39.75 -3.19 -18.98
CA ARG A 276 -40.71 -2.09 -18.92
C ARG A 276 -40.13 -0.74 -19.35
N ASN A 277 -38.86 -0.48 -19.01
CA ASN A 277 -38.16 0.71 -19.48
C ASN A 277 -37.92 0.65 -20.99
N ALA A 278 -37.54 -0.51 -21.53
CA ALA A 278 -37.39 -0.72 -22.97
C ALA A 278 -38.71 -0.52 -23.73
N GLU A 279 -39.84 -0.97 -23.17
CA GLU A 279 -41.18 -0.64 -23.69
C GLU A 279 -41.41 0.87 -23.72
N THR A 280 -41.10 1.57 -22.63
CA THR A 280 -41.26 3.04 -22.53
C THR A 280 -40.36 3.79 -23.52
N GLU A 281 -39.11 3.37 -23.68
CA GLU A 281 -38.17 3.96 -24.64
C GLU A 281 -38.61 3.71 -26.09
N MET A 282 -39.09 2.51 -26.40
CA MET A 282 -39.65 2.18 -27.72
C MET A 282 -40.85 3.10 -28.02
N GLU A 283 -41.77 3.30 -27.07
CA GLU A 283 -42.89 4.23 -27.23
C GLU A 283 -42.44 5.68 -27.45
N LEU A 284 -41.46 6.15 -26.70
CA LEU A 284 -40.90 7.51 -26.86
C LEU A 284 -40.19 7.67 -28.21
N SER A 285 -39.48 6.63 -28.67
CA SER A 285 -38.81 6.64 -29.97
C SER A 285 -39.80 6.72 -31.13
N MET A 286 -40.97 6.07 -31.02
CA MET A 286 -42.05 6.21 -31.99
C MET A 286 -42.65 7.62 -32.01
N ARG A 287 -42.76 8.28 -30.85
CA ARG A 287 -43.27 9.66 -30.76
C ARG A 287 -42.31 10.73 -31.29
N ARG A 288 -41.01 10.47 -31.33
CA ARG A 288 -39.96 11.45 -31.69
C ARG A 288 -39.57 11.46 -33.17
N ARG A 289 -40.22 10.68 -34.04
CA ARG A 289 -39.78 10.55 -35.43
C ARG A 289 -40.19 11.71 -36.36
N PRO A 290 -39.30 12.15 -37.27
CA PRO A 290 -39.63 13.10 -38.31
C PRO A 290 -40.56 12.47 -39.37
N LYS A 291 -41.54 13.23 -39.87
CA LYS A 291 -42.65 12.82 -40.75
C LYS A 291 -42.25 12.47 -42.20
N HIS A 292 -41.09 11.87 -42.45
CA HIS A 292 -40.58 11.58 -43.81
C HIS A 292 -40.31 10.08 -44.07
N GLY A 293 -40.95 9.18 -43.32
CA GLY A 293 -40.97 7.74 -43.62
C GLY A 293 -41.94 7.39 -44.76
N THR A 294 -41.73 6.25 -45.41
CA THR A 294 -42.72 5.67 -46.34
C THR A 294 -43.82 4.99 -45.53
N GLU A 295 -45.09 5.07 -45.97
CA GLU A 295 -46.25 4.52 -45.25
C GLU A 295 -46.09 3.03 -44.87
N ILE A 296 -45.39 2.25 -45.70
CA ILE A 296 -45.10 0.84 -45.45
C ILE A 296 -44.15 0.65 -44.26
N GLN A 297 -43.16 1.52 -44.11
CA GLN A 297 -42.17 1.44 -43.03
C GLN A 297 -42.77 1.81 -41.67
N ASP A 298 -43.68 2.79 -41.66
CA ASP A 298 -44.42 3.19 -40.47
C ASP A 298 -45.42 2.09 -40.03
N PHE A 299 -46.13 1.46 -40.98
CA PHE A 299 -47.05 0.36 -40.69
C PHE A 299 -46.36 -0.88 -40.10
N VAL A 300 -45.23 -1.32 -40.68
CA VAL A 300 -44.48 -2.49 -40.20
C VAL A 300 -43.92 -2.23 -38.79
N GLN A 301 -43.44 -1.02 -38.52
CA GLN A 301 -42.93 -0.67 -37.20
C GLN A 301 -44.03 -0.54 -36.15
N GLU A 302 -45.20 -0.02 -36.52
CA GLU A 302 -46.35 0.03 -35.61
C GLU A 302 -46.85 -1.38 -35.25
N GLN A 303 -46.87 -2.31 -36.21
CA GLN A 303 -47.18 -3.72 -35.94
C GLN A 303 -46.14 -4.37 -35.01
N ASN A 304 -44.84 -4.16 -35.28
CA ASN A 304 -43.77 -4.69 -34.42
C ASN A 304 -43.84 -4.11 -33.00
N ALA A 305 -44.17 -2.83 -32.86
CA ALA A 305 -44.31 -2.20 -31.56
C ALA A 305 -45.55 -2.67 -30.79
N ARG A 306 -46.66 -2.94 -31.48
CA ARG A 306 -47.85 -3.57 -30.87
C ARG A 306 -47.54 -4.99 -30.41
N ALA A 307 -46.89 -5.80 -31.26
CA ALA A 307 -46.47 -7.16 -30.90
C ALA A 307 -45.50 -7.17 -29.72
N PHE A 308 -44.54 -6.24 -29.66
CA PHE A 308 -43.62 -6.09 -28.54
C PHE A 308 -44.36 -5.62 -27.27
N ARG A 309 -45.28 -4.66 -27.37
CA ARG A 309 -46.12 -4.20 -26.25
C ARG A 309 -46.97 -5.34 -25.69
N ASP A 310 -47.59 -6.15 -26.54
CA ASP A 310 -48.41 -7.29 -26.10
C ASP A 310 -47.54 -8.38 -25.45
N ALA A 311 -46.34 -8.63 -25.99
CA ALA A 311 -45.37 -9.54 -25.39
C ALA A 311 -44.88 -9.03 -24.02
N VAL A 312 -44.52 -7.75 -23.90
CA VAL A 312 -44.09 -7.13 -22.65
C VAL A 312 -45.24 -7.13 -21.65
N ASN A 313 -46.45 -6.69 -21.99
CA ASN A 313 -47.58 -6.69 -21.04
C ASN A 313 -47.97 -8.09 -20.54
N ASN A 314 -47.78 -9.13 -21.35
CA ASN A 314 -47.96 -10.52 -20.91
C ASN A 314 -46.84 -10.97 -19.93
N ILE A 315 -45.62 -10.43 -20.06
CA ILE A 315 -44.44 -10.80 -19.25
C ILE A 315 -44.27 -9.91 -18.00
N THR A 316 -44.53 -8.61 -18.09
CA THR A 316 -44.35 -7.62 -17.00
C THR A 316 -45.66 -7.26 -16.33
N SER A 317 -46.68 -8.11 -16.47
CA SER A 317 -47.94 -7.92 -15.78
C SER A 317 -47.69 -7.79 -14.27
N ARG A 318 -48.42 -6.91 -13.57
CA ARG A 318 -48.40 -6.80 -12.09
C ARG A 318 -48.41 -8.16 -11.38
N PRO A 319 -49.13 -9.19 -11.87
CA PRO A 319 -49.03 -10.57 -11.38
C PRO A 319 -47.62 -11.17 -11.33
N MET A 320 -46.73 -10.91 -12.30
CA MET A 320 -45.37 -11.46 -12.30
C MET A 320 -44.44 -10.75 -11.32
N GLU A 321 -44.52 -9.42 -11.19
CA GLU A 321 -43.78 -8.68 -10.14
C GLU A 321 -44.24 -9.14 -8.74
N MET A 322 -45.55 -9.29 -8.54
CA MET A 322 -46.13 -9.79 -7.29
C MET A 322 -45.77 -11.26 -7.04
N ALA A 323 -45.67 -12.08 -8.08
CA ALA A 323 -45.25 -13.48 -7.95
C ALA A 323 -43.77 -13.60 -7.54
N ALA A 324 -42.89 -12.74 -8.06
CA ALA A 324 -41.48 -12.70 -7.66
C ALA A 324 -41.32 -12.27 -6.18
N ILE A 325 -42.10 -11.26 -5.74
CA ILE A 325 -42.12 -10.80 -4.35
C ILE A 325 -42.69 -11.90 -3.43
N ASP A 326 -43.83 -12.49 -3.78
CA ASP A 326 -44.47 -13.55 -2.99
C ASP A 326 -43.58 -14.81 -2.93
N PHE A 327 -42.90 -15.16 -4.02
CA PHE A 327 -41.90 -16.23 -4.02
C PHE A 327 -40.76 -15.94 -3.04
N ARG A 328 -40.16 -14.74 -3.10
CA ARG A 328 -39.11 -14.30 -2.16
C ARG A 328 -39.59 -14.39 -0.71
N ASP A 329 -40.79 -13.88 -0.43
CA ASP A 329 -41.34 -13.80 0.92
C ASP A 329 -41.72 -15.20 1.47
N ARG A 330 -42.14 -16.13 0.61
CA ARG A 330 -42.34 -17.55 0.98
C ARG A 330 -41.02 -18.24 1.31
N GLN A 331 -39.99 -18.04 0.48
CA GLN A 331 -38.66 -18.61 0.71
C GLN A 331 -38.02 -18.03 1.98
N HIS A 332 -38.14 -16.73 2.22
CA HIS A 332 -37.68 -16.10 3.47
C HIS A 332 -38.37 -16.70 4.68
N ARG A 333 -39.70 -16.87 4.66
CA ARG A 333 -40.44 -17.52 5.76
C ARG A 333 -39.97 -18.95 6.00
N PHE A 334 -39.82 -19.74 4.94
CA PHE A 334 -39.30 -21.11 5.04
C PHE A 334 -37.90 -21.17 5.67
N ILE A 335 -37.00 -20.27 5.29
CA ILE A 335 -35.65 -20.19 5.86
C ILE A 335 -35.71 -19.79 7.34
N GLU A 336 -36.53 -18.79 7.70
CA GLU A 336 -36.68 -18.37 9.10
C GLU A 336 -37.31 -19.46 9.97
N ASP A 337 -38.26 -20.24 9.45
CA ASP A 337 -38.84 -21.38 10.16
C ASP A 337 -37.80 -22.49 10.36
N ARG A 338 -36.95 -22.79 9.37
CA ARG A 338 -35.82 -23.73 9.54
C ARG A 338 -34.80 -23.23 10.56
N LYS A 339 -34.51 -21.93 10.62
CA LYS A 339 -33.65 -21.36 11.67
C LYS A 339 -34.25 -21.58 13.05
N ARG A 340 -35.55 -21.31 13.21
CA ARG A 340 -36.27 -21.56 14.48
C ARG A 340 -36.22 -23.02 14.86
N GLU A 341 -36.40 -23.93 13.91
CA GLU A 341 -36.30 -25.38 14.14
C GLU A 341 -34.90 -25.79 14.60
N ILE A 342 -33.84 -25.31 13.94
CA ILE A 342 -32.45 -25.57 14.35
C ILE A 342 -32.19 -25.08 15.78
N LEU A 343 -32.74 -23.92 16.13
CA LEU A 343 -32.61 -23.34 17.48
C LEU A 343 -33.43 -24.10 18.52
N SER A 344 -34.67 -24.48 18.20
CA SER A 344 -35.61 -25.12 19.14
C SER A 344 -35.29 -26.59 19.38
N LEU A 345 -34.93 -27.33 18.33
CA LEU A 345 -34.51 -28.73 18.43
C LEU A 345 -33.06 -28.89 18.89
N GLY A 346 -32.30 -27.78 18.95
CA GLY A 346 -30.87 -27.82 19.28
C GLY A 346 -30.05 -28.57 18.24
N THR A 347 -30.48 -28.58 16.97
CA THR A 347 -29.75 -29.23 15.87
C THR A 347 -28.35 -28.62 15.77
N GLY A 348 -27.33 -29.47 15.84
CA GLY A 348 -25.93 -29.02 15.84
C GLY A 348 -25.46 -28.34 17.13
N LYS A 349 -26.31 -28.19 18.16
CA LYS A 349 -25.97 -27.55 19.44
C LYS A 349 -24.90 -28.34 20.20
N ARG A 350 -25.05 -29.67 20.26
CA ARG A 350 -24.05 -30.54 20.89
C ARG A 350 -22.68 -30.43 20.22
N GLU A 351 -22.64 -30.39 18.89
CA GLU A 351 -21.38 -30.17 18.14
C GLU A 351 -20.83 -28.77 18.37
N GLN A 352 -21.69 -27.75 18.44
CA GLN A 352 -21.28 -26.37 18.78
C GLN A 352 -20.66 -26.30 20.18
N ASP A 353 -21.28 -26.93 21.17
CA ASP A 353 -20.80 -26.93 22.56
C ASP A 353 -19.44 -27.64 22.66
N LEU A 354 -19.29 -28.80 22.01
CA LEU A 354 -18.01 -29.52 21.93
C LEU A 354 -16.94 -28.72 21.19
N TYR A 355 -17.29 -28.07 20.07
CA TYR A 355 -16.39 -27.18 19.32
C TYR A 355 -15.89 -26.03 20.20
N ILE A 356 -16.79 -25.36 20.93
CA ILE A 356 -16.44 -24.26 21.83
C ILE A 356 -15.55 -24.76 22.96
N GLN A 357 -15.88 -25.91 23.55
CA GLN A 357 -15.10 -26.51 24.62
C GLN A 357 -13.66 -26.83 24.16
N GLU A 358 -13.50 -27.56 23.06
CA GLU A 358 -12.16 -27.91 22.54
C GLU A 358 -11.37 -26.67 22.11
N LEU A 359 -12.04 -25.70 21.48
CA LEU A 359 -11.42 -24.42 21.11
C LEU A 359 -10.92 -23.64 22.34
N ASN A 360 -11.71 -23.61 23.42
CA ASN A 360 -11.32 -22.95 24.66
C ASN A 360 -10.16 -23.68 25.34
N THR A 361 -10.16 -25.02 25.33
CA THR A 361 -9.03 -25.82 25.84
C THR A 361 -7.75 -25.50 25.08
N ALA A 362 -7.76 -25.56 23.75
CA ALA A 362 -6.60 -25.25 22.90
C ALA A 362 -6.08 -23.82 23.12
N LYS A 363 -6.99 -22.83 23.22
CA LYS A 363 -6.62 -21.44 23.56
C LYS A 363 -6.04 -21.32 24.96
N SER A 364 -6.54 -22.08 25.94
CA SER A 364 -6.04 -22.06 27.31
C SER A 364 -4.63 -22.64 27.42
N GLU A 365 -4.33 -23.69 26.64
CA GLU A 365 -3.00 -24.31 26.57
C GLU A 365 -2.01 -23.38 25.90
N TYR A 366 -2.40 -22.77 24.78
CA TYR A 366 -1.61 -21.73 24.13
C TYR A 366 -1.30 -20.56 25.06
N ARG A 367 -2.31 -20.03 25.78
CA ARG A 367 -2.08 -18.94 26.75
C ARG A 367 -1.12 -19.32 27.86
N ARG A 368 -1.19 -20.56 28.37
CA ARG A 368 -0.23 -21.07 29.37
C ARG A 368 1.19 -21.12 28.80
N GLY A 369 1.35 -21.60 27.57
CA GLY A 369 2.66 -21.58 26.89
C GLY A 369 3.17 -20.15 26.66
N MET A 370 2.30 -19.22 26.29
CA MET A 370 2.68 -17.82 26.11
C MET A 370 3.10 -17.15 27.42
N GLN A 371 2.46 -17.47 28.54
CA GLN A 371 2.87 -16.96 29.85
C GLN A 371 4.27 -17.43 30.25
N ASP A 372 4.65 -18.67 29.93
CA ASP A 372 6.02 -19.16 30.13
C ASP A 372 7.03 -18.37 29.28
N LEU A 373 6.73 -18.18 27.98
CA LEU A 373 7.57 -17.40 27.08
C LEU A 373 7.69 -15.93 27.52
N GLU A 374 6.60 -15.30 27.95
CA GLU A 374 6.60 -13.95 28.52
C GLU A 374 7.43 -13.85 29.79
N THR A 375 7.36 -14.87 30.66
CA THR A 375 8.18 -14.94 31.88
C THR A 375 9.66 -15.04 31.53
N ARG A 376 10.04 -15.91 30.58
CA ARG A 376 11.41 -16.03 30.08
C ARG A 376 11.89 -14.76 29.41
N PHE A 377 11.02 -14.07 28.68
CA PHE A 377 11.34 -12.78 28.06
C PHE A 377 11.51 -11.67 29.11
N SER A 378 10.70 -11.66 30.18
CA SER A 378 10.85 -10.76 31.33
C SER A 378 12.18 -10.96 32.05
N ILE A 379 12.63 -12.21 32.20
CA ILE A 379 13.96 -12.53 32.74
C ILE A 379 15.06 -11.88 31.88
N ILE A 380 14.98 -12.00 30.54
CA ILE A 380 15.93 -11.34 29.63
C ILE A 380 15.96 -9.83 29.85
N LYS A 381 14.79 -9.18 29.98
CA LYS A 381 14.72 -7.74 30.21
C LYS A 381 15.38 -7.31 31.51
N ASN A 382 15.23 -8.10 32.57
CA ASN A 382 15.77 -7.77 33.89
C ASN A 382 17.29 -7.94 33.98
N GLU A 383 17.89 -8.73 33.08
CA GLU A 383 19.35 -8.95 33.02
C GLU A 383 20.09 -7.87 32.21
N ILE A 384 19.36 -7.05 31.46
CA ILE A 384 19.88 -6.07 30.49
C ILE A 384 20.02 -4.69 31.11
#